data_AF-V8NXH6-F1
#
_entry.id   AF-V8NXH6-F1
#
_cell.length_a   1.000
_cell.length_b   1.000
_cell.length_c   1.000
_cell.angle_alpha   90.00
_cell.angle_beta   90.00
_cell.angle_gamma   90.00
#
_symmetry.space_group_name_H-M   'P 1'
#
loop_
_entity.id
_entity.type
_entity.pdbx_description
1 polymer ?
#
loop_
_entity_poly.entity_id
_entity_poly.type
_entity_poly.pdbx_seq_one_letter_code
_entity_poly.pdbx_strand_id
1 'polypeptide(L)' 'MDVEMSDFGPAAPFLRLSEKLRIETQTRPFDLKKDVFVPDDKEEFVKAKIISREGGKITAETESGK' A
#
# COMPACT_ATOMS: atom_id res chain seq x y z
N MET A 1 7.85 3.83 22.97
CA MET A 1 7.76 5.28 22.69
C MET A 1 8.96 5.57 21.81
N ASP A 2 8.76 5.97 20.55
CA ASP A 2 9.85 6.51 19.72
C ASP A 2 10.46 7.67 20.51
N VAL A 3 11.62 7.47 21.14
CA VAL A 3 12.30 8.48 21.98
C VAL A 3 12.61 9.74 21.16
N GLU A 4 12.78 9.59 19.84
CA GLU A 4 13.02 10.69 18.90
C GLU A 4 11.77 11.53 18.55
N MET A 5 10.55 11.06 18.86
CA MET A 5 9.31 11.80 18.55
C MET A 5 8.71 12.55 19.73
N SER A 6 9.25 12.37 20.94
CA SER A 6 8.74 13.01 22.15
C SER A 6 8.78 14.54 22.09
N ASP A 7 9.76 15.13 21.39
CA ASP A 7 9.89 16.59 21.21
C ASP A 7 8.83 17.20 20.29
N PHE A 8 8.20 16.40 19.42
CA PHE A 8 7.18 16.85 18.48
C PHE A 8 5.76 16.81 19.07
N GLY A 9 5.60 16.27 20.29
CA GLY A 9 4.34 16.27 21.05
C GLY A 9 3.12 15.86 20.20
N PRO A 10 2.04 16.67 20.16
CA PRO A 10 0.81 16.35 19.43
C PRO A 10 0.97 16.38 17.90
N ALA A 11 2.04 16.97 17.37
CA ALA A 11 2.32 17.02 15.93
C ALA A 11 3.04 15.76 15.42
N ALA A 12 3.67 15.00 16.31
CA ALA A 12 4.40 13.77 16.00
C ALA A 12 3.67 12.80 15.03
N PRO A 13 2.39 12.43 15.24
CA PRO A 13 1.71 11.46 14.37
C PRO A 13 1.48 11.97 12.94
N PHE A 14 1.47 13.28 12.72
CA PHE A 14 1.35 13.88 11.38
C PHE A 14 2.69 13.94 10.65
N LEU A 15 3.80 13.96 11.40
CA LEU A 15 5.16 14.02 10.84
C LEU A 15 5.71 12.61 10.58
N ARG A 16 5.43 11.65 11.46
CA ARG A 16 5.89 10.28 11.30
C ARG A 16 4.93 9.31 11.99
N LEU A 17 4.61 8.24 11.28
CA LEU A 17 3.85 7.13 11.84
C LEU A 17 4.63 6.48 12.99
N SER A 18 3.93 6.15 14.08
CA SER A 18 4.54 5.47 15.24
C SER A 18 5.23 4.17 14.83
N GLU A 19 6.32 3.81 15.54
CA GLU A 19 7.04 2.53 15.35
C GLU A 19 6.13 1.33 15.16
N LYS A 20 5.08 1.19 15.99
CA LYS A 20 4.13 0.09 15.91
C LYS A 20 3.43 0.03 14.53
N LEU A 21 2.89 1.15 14.07
CA LEU A 21 2.20 1.25 12.78
C LEU A 21 3.18 1.07 11.60
N ARG A 22 4.42 1.53 11.73
CA ARG A 22 5.48 1.30 10.73
C ARG A 22 5.78 -0.19 10.60
N ILE A 23 5.94 -0.90 11.71
CA ILE A 23 6.18 -2.34 11.72
C ILE A 23 4.98 -3.05 11.09
N GLU A 24 3.75 -2.77 11.55
CA GLU A 24 2.53 -3.38 11.01
C GLU A 24 2.40 -3.16 9.49
N THR A 25 2.73 -1.96 8.99
CA THR A 25 2.68 -1.64 7.56
C THR A 25 3.78 -2.34 6.77
N GLN A 26 4.97 -2.52 7.33
CA GLN A 26 6.08 -3.19 6.66
C GLN A 26 5.96 -4.72 6.69
N THR A 27 5.37 -5.29 7.75
CA THR A 27 5.19 -6.73 7.90
C THR A 27 3.90 -7.24 7.26
N ARG A 28 3.08 -6.35 6.68
CA ARG A 28 1.85 -6.75 5.99
C ARG A 28 2.18 -7.69 4.83
N PRO A 29 1.31 -8.66 4.51
CA PRO A 29 1.52 -9.54 3.38
C PRO A 29 1.56 -8.70 2.09
N PHE A 30 2.64 -8.87 1.32
CA PHE A 30 2.83 -8.22 0.03
C PHE A 30 3.47 -9.22 -0.93
N ASP A 31 2.83 -9.45 -2.07
CA ASP A 31 3.31 -10.33 -3.14
C ASP A 31 3.71 -9.47 -4.33
N LEU A 32 5.02 -9.30 -4.53
CA LEU A 32 5.61 -8.47 -5.60
C LEU A 32 5.10 -8.85 -7.00
N LYS A 33 4.68 -10.11 -7.21
CA LYS A 33 4.20 -10.57 -8.52
C LYS A 33 2.70 -10.36 -8.71
N LYS A 34 1.95 -10.15 -7.63
CA LYS A 34 0.48 -10.01 -7.68
C LYS A 34 0.03 -8.60 -7.39
N ASP A 35 0.63 -7.94 -6.41
CA ASP A 35 0.26 -6.59 -6.00
C ASP A 35 0.91 -5.57 -6.94
N VAL A 36 0.12 -5.05 -7.87
CA VAL A 36 0.55 -4.16 -8.95
C VAL A 36 -0.33 -2.92 -9.03
N PHE A 37 0.11 -1.92 -9.79
CA PHE A 37 -0.71 -0.77 -10.13
C PHE A 37 -1.17 -0.90 -11.58
N VAL A 38 -2.47 -0.71 -11.80
CA VAL A 38 -3.09 -0.70 -13.13
C VAL A 38 -3.68 0.68 -13.41
N PRO A 39 -3.63 1.16 -14.66
CA PRO A 39 -4.28 2.41 -15.02
C PRO A 39 -5.81 2.26 -14.92
N ASP A 40 -6.48 3.25 -14.32
CA ASP A 40 -7.95 3.36 -14.26
C ASP A 40 -8.37 4.74 -14.81
N ASP A 41 -9.47 4.79 -15.56
CA ASP A 41 -9.95 6.00 -16.22
C ASP A 41 -10.35 7.13 -15.25
N LYS A 42 -10.64 6.82 -13.98
CA LYS A 42 -11.11 7.79 -12.98
C LYS A 42 -10.05 8.17 -11.96
N GLU A 43 -9.23 7.22 -11.54
CA GLU A 43 -8.23 7.40 -10.47
C GLU A 43 -6.78 7.40 -10.98
N GLU A 44 -6.58 7.42 -12.30
CA GLU A 44 -5.29 7.42 -13.02
C GLU A 44 -4.51 6.12 -12.83
N PHE A 45 -4.24 5.72 -11.57
CA PHE A 45 -3.67 4.43 -11.19
C PHE A 45 -4.31 3.90 -9.91
N VAL A 46 -4.81 2.67 -9.99
CA VAL A 46 -5.36 1.96 -8.83
C VAL A 46 -4.48 0.76 -8.50
N LYS A 47 -4.45 0.41 -7.20
CA LYS A 47 -3.87 -0.86 -6.78
C LYS A 47 -4.76 -1.99 -7.27
N ALA A 48 -4.14 -3.03 -7.78
CA ALA A 48 -4.82 -4.22 -8.24
C ALA A 48 -4.00 -5.47 -7.93
N LYS A 49 -4.70 -6.60 -7.83
CA LYS A 49 -4.11 -7.90 -7.59
C LYS A 49 -4.25 -8.78 -8.82
N ILE A 50 -3.14 -9.24 -9.38
CA ILE A 50 -3.16 -10.12 -10.55
C ILE A 50 -3.84 -11.45 -10.21
N ILE A 51 -4.91 -11.77 -10.94
CA ILE A 51 -5.62 -13.05 -10.85
C ILE A 51 -5.04 -14.04 -11.88
N SER A 52 -4.87 -13.60 -13.13
CA SER A 52 -4.39 -14.46 -14.21
C SER A 52 -3.53 -13.70 -15.23
N ARG A 53 -2.70 -14.46 -15.95
CA ARG A 53 -1.88 -13.95 -17.05
C ARG A 53 -1.95 -14.94 -18.21
N GLU A 54 -2.54 -14.52 -19.32
CA GLU A 54 -2.73 -15.34 -20.51
C GLU A 54 -2.23 -14.60 -21.76
N GLY A 55 -1.31 -15.22 -22.52
CA GLY A 55 -0.94 -14.75 -23.86
C GLY A 55 -0.45 -13.29 -23.96
N GLY A 56 0.15 -12.75 -22.90
CA GLY A 56 0.61 -11.35 -22.84
C GLY A 56 -0.41 -10.35 -22.28
N LYS A 57 -1.62 -10.81 -21.93
CA LYS A 57 -2.63 -10.04 -21.20
C LYS A 57 -2.62 -10.42 -19.72
N ILE A 58 -2.86 -9.44 -18.86
CA ILE A 58 -2.91 -9.61 -17.41
C ILE A 58 -4.33 -9.23 -16.95
N THR A 59 -4.98 -10.12 -16.22
CA THR A 59 -6.24 -9.87 -15.55
C THR A 59 -5.94 -9.60 -14.08
N ALA A 60 -6.26 -8.39 -13.61
CA ALA A 60 -6.06 -7.99 -12.23
C ALA A 60 -7.37 -7.46 -11.65
N GLU A 61 -7.64 -7.77 -10.39
CA GLU A 61 -8.78 -7.26 -9.62
C GLU A 61 -8.35 -5.99 -8.91
N THR A 62 -9.02 -4.88 -9.21
CA THR A 62 -8.75 -3.59 -8.58
C THR A 62 -9.18 -3.59 -7.11
N GLU A 63 -8.57 -2.73 -6.28
CA GLU A 63 -8.94 -2.60 -4.86
C GLU A 63 -10.42 -2.18 -4.68
N SER A 64 -11.03 -1.59 -5.71
CA SER A 64 -12.47 -1.28 -5.76
C SER A 64 -13.38 -2.46 -6.12
N GLY A 65 -12.82 -3.66 -6.35
CA GLY A 65 -13.57 -4.88 -6.71
C GLY A 65 -14.04 -4.94 -8.16
N LYS A 66 -13.43 -4.17 -9.06
CA LYS A 66 -13.64 -4.27 -10.52
C LYS A 66 -12.60 -5.14 -11.18
#